data_AF-A0A9X9WUN1-F1
#
_entry.id   AF-A0A9X9WUN1-F1
#
_cell.length_a   1.000
_cell.length_b   1.000
_cell.length_c   1.000
_cell.angle_alpha   90.00
_cell.angle_beta   90.00
_cell.angle_gamma   90.00
#
_symmetry.space_group_name_H-M   'P 1'
#
loop_
_entity.id
_entity.type
_entity.pdbx_description
1 polymer ?
#
loop_
_entity_poly.entity_id
_entity_poly.type
_entity_poly.pdbx_seq_one_letter_code
_entity_poly.pdbx_strand_id
1 'polypeptide(L)'
;GQASAAPAWPWAPAALGFDTDGALLVGTDRGARPGALPEALYRVPVEGAGRGQPEFVLGAPVGAALGGAGVAPDGTVLAAVAHPGATPGARWDAPATRWPNMRPEEPPRSTVVTLTR
;
A
#
# COMPACT_ATOMS: atom_id res chain seq x y z
N GLY A 1 -25.31 -10.30 10.56
CA GLY A 1 -24.04 -11.05 10.63
C GLY A 1 -22.97 -10.20 9.99
N GLN A 2 -22.03 -9.70 10.78
CA GLN A 2 -20.90 -8.93 10.25
C GLN A 2 -19.75 -9.90 10.09
N ALA A 3 -19.35 -10.15 8.84
CA ALA A 3 -18.09 -10.82 8.58
C ALA A 3 -16.99 -9.92 9.15
N SER A 4 -16.35 -10.36 10.24
CA SER A 4 -15.09 -9.78 10.68
C SER A 4 -14.09 -10.04 9.56
N ALA A 5 -13.84 -9.03 8.72
CA ALA A 5 -12.71 -9.05 7.81
C ALA A 5 -11.48 -9.18 8.70
N ALA A 6 -10.71 -10.27 8.56
CA ALA A 6 -9.56 -10.54 9.40
C ALA A 6 -8.67 -9.28 9.43
N PRO A 7 -8.44 -8.64 10.59
CA PRO A 7 -7.49 -7.55 10.67
C PRO A 7 -6.11 -8.16 10.46
N ALA A 8 -5.65 -8.12 9.22
CA ALA A 8 -4.31 -8.50 8.88
C ALA A 8 -3.41 -7.37 9.33
N TRP A 9 -2.77 -7.57 10.48
CA TRP A 9 -1.79 -6.65 11.02
C TRP A 9 -0.73 -6.31 9.96
N PRO A 10 -0.30 -5.04 9.86
CA PRO A 10 0.74 -4.65 8.93
C PRO A 10 2.01 -5.48 9.22
N TRP A 11 2.44 -6.22 8.20
CA TRP A 11 3.68 -6.98 8.24
C TRP A 11 4.75 -6.22 7.47
N ALA A 12 5.96 -6.10 8.02
CA ALA A 12 7.07 -5.34 7.43
C ALA A 12 6.70 -3.86 7.13
N PRO A 13 6.31 -3.07 8.15
CA PRO A 13 6.09 -1.63 7.96
C PRO A 13 7.37 -0.96 7.47
N ALA A 14 7.26 -0.16 6.42
CA ALA A 14 8.39 0.45 5.72
C ALA A 14 8.24 1.97 5.53
N ALA A 15 7.01 2.47 5.49
CA ALA A 15 6.73 3.90 5.42
C ALA A 15 5.68 4.30 6.45
N LEU A 16 5.88 5.48 7.04
CA LEU A 16 4.98 6.06 8.02
C LEU A 16 4.61 7.48 7.61
N GLY A 17 3.38 7.87 7.91
CA GLY A 17 2.87 9.23 7.77
C GLY A 17 1.72 9.46 8.74
N PHE A 18 1.17 10.66 8.75
CA PHE A 18 -0.04 10.97 9.50
C PHE A 18 -1.06 11.59 8.57
N ASP A 19 -2.34 11.25 8.79
CA ASP A 19 -3.43 11.97 8.15
C ASP A 19 -3.85 13.23 8.92
N THR A 20 -4.83 13.95 8.38
CA THR A 20 -5.33 15.20 8.98
C THR A 20 -6.03 15.00 10.32
N ASP A 21 -6.46 13.78 10.64
CA ASP A 21 -7.06 13.42 11.92
C ASP A 21 -6.00 12.95 12.94
N GLY A 22 -4.73 12.92 12.54
CA GLY A 22 -3.62 12.44 13.36
C GLY A 22 -3.50 10.91 13.42
N ALA A 23 -4.26 10.16 12.62
CA ALA A 23 -4.09 8.71 12.52
C ALA A 23 -2.78 8.38 11.78
N LEU A 24 -2.12 7.31 12.21
CA LEU A 24 -0.88 6.84 11.59
C LEU A 24 -1.21 6.12 10.28
N LEU A 25 -0.61 6.57 9.19
CA LEU A 25 -0.57 5.85 7.93
C LEU A 25 0.65 4.93 7.91
N VAL A 26 0.45 3.65 7.56
CA VAL A 26 1.49 2.63 7.54
C VAL A 26 1.50 1.93 6.18
N GLY A 27 2.55 2.18 5.39
CA GLY A 27 2.82 1.45 4.16
C GLY A 27 3.77 0.27 4.43
N THR A 28 3.52 -0.89 3.81
CA THR A 28 4.34 -2.08 3.99
C THR A 28 5.26 -2.35 2.81
N ASP A 29 6.43 -2.90 3.11
CA ASP A 29 7.35 -3.50 2.13
C ASP A 29 8.10 -4.70 2.73
N ARG A 30 7.70 -5.91 2.31
CA ARG A 30 8.41 -7.15 2.70
C ARG A 30 9.61 -7.52 1.83
N GLY A 31 10.01 -6.69 0.86
CA GLY A 31 11.17 -6.94 0.01
C GLY A 31 11.00 -8.17 -0.89
N ALA A 32 9.87 -8.26 -1.59
CA ALA A 32 9.51 -9.35 -2.50
C ALA A 32 9.35 -10.76 -1.88
N ARG A 33 9.42 -10.88 -0.54
CA ARG A 33 9.09 -12.15 0.15
C ARG A 33 7.64 -12.55 -0.15
N PRO A 34 7.32 -13.85 -0.30
CA PRO A 34 5.93 -14.30 -0.47
C PRO A 34 5.09 -14.03 0.79
N GLY A 35 3.79 -13.79 0.61
CA GLY A 35 2.84 -13.67 1.72
C GLY A 35 1.41 -13.80 1.23
N ALA A 36 0.50 -14.15 2.15
CA ALA A 36 -0.91 -14.42 1.84
C ALA A 36 -1.70 -13.19 1.40
N LEU A 37 -1.21 -11.99 1.74
CA LEU A 37 -1.83 -10.72 1.43
C LEU A 37 -0.88 -9.84 0.60
N PRO A 38 -1.40 -8.91 -0.21
CA PRO A 38 -0.56 -7.92 -0.86
C PRO A 38 0.11 -7.03 0.19
N GLU A 39 1.19 -6.36 -0.21
CA GLU A 39 1.64 -5.17 0.53
C GLU A 39 0.50 -4.14 0.55
N ALA A 40 0.40 -3.34 1.60
CA ALA A 40 -0.78 -2.51 1.80
C ALA A 40 -0.45 -1.20 2.50
N LEU A 41 -1.36 -0.24 2.32
CA LEU A 41 -1.46 0.97 3.12
C LEU A 41 -2.55 0.71 4.17
N TYR A 42 -2.18 0.92 5.42
CA TYR A 42 -3.06 0.86 6.57
C TYR A 42 -3.21 2.25 7.18
N ARG A 43 -4.35 2.47 7.81
CA ARG A 43 -4.61 3.60 8.69
C ARG A 43 -4.81 3.08 10.11
N VAL A 44 -4.14 3.68 11.09
CA VAL A 44 -4.19 3.24 12.49
C VAL A 44 -4.57 4.44 13.36
N PRO A 45 -5.80 4.47 13.91
CA PRO A 45 -6.17 5.49 14.88
C PRO A 45 -5.23 5.47 16.09
N VAL A 46 -4.80 6.65 16.54
CA VAL A 46 -3.89 6.79 17.69
C VAL A 46 -4.62 7.09 19.00
N GLU A 47 -5.91 7.41 18.92
CA GLU A 47 -6.81 7.75 20.01
C GLU A 47 -8.20 7.11 19.81
N GLY A 48 -9.05 7.20 20.84
CA GLY A 48 -10.42 6.69 20.81
C GLY A 48 -10.53 5.16 20.91
N ALA A 49 -11.75 4.65 20.69
CA ALA A 49 -12.07 3.23 20.87
C ALA A 49 -11.36 2.30 19.86
N GLY A 50 -11.03 2.81 18.68
CA GLY A 50 -10.28 2.10 17.63
C GLY A 50 -8.76 2.20 17.76
N ARG A 51 -8.24 2.79 18.85
CA ARG A 51 -6.80 3.03 19.00
C ARG A 51 -5.97 1.77 18.79
N GLY A 52 -5.00 1.85 17.89
CA GLY A 52 -4.07 0.77 17.58
C GLY A 52 -4.64 -0.34 16.69
N GLN A 53 -5.89 -0.22 16.22
CA GLN A 53 -6.48 -1.17 15.29
C GLN A 53 -6.18 -0.75 13.85
N PRO A 54 -5.43 -1.55 13.06
CA PRO A 54 -5.15 -1.23 11.68
C PRO A 54 -6.39 -1.42 10.79
N GLU A 55 -6.70 -0.38 10.01
CA GLU A 55 -7.71 -0.37 8.97
C GLU A 55 -7.02 -0.51 7.61
N PHE A 56 -7.44 -1.48 6.80
CA PHE A 56 -6.90 -1.67 5.44
C PHE A 56 -7.45 -0.58 4.51
N VAL A 57 -6.55 0.17 3.86
CA VAL A 57 -6.93 1.29 2.97
C VAL A 57 -6.75 0.92 1.50
N LEU A 58 -5.57 0.43 1.14
CA LEU A 58 -5.20 0.14 -0.25
C LEU A 58 -4.27 -1.07 -0.31
N GLY A 59 -4.55 -2.01 -1.21
CA GLY A 59 -3.63 -3.08 -1.58
C GLY A 59 -2.72 -2.66 -2.74
N ALA A 60 -1.44 -2.98 -2.65
CA ALA A 60 -0.46 -2.73 -3.69
C ALA A 60 -0.68 -3.67 -4.89
N PRO A 61 -0.31 -3.26 -6.13
CA PRO A 61 -0.18 -4.17 -7.25
C PRO A 61 0.79 -5.32 -6.96
N VAL A 62 0.70 -6.41 -7.72
CA VAL A 62 1.58 -7.58 -7.56
C VAL A 62 3.05 -7.17 -7.60
N GLY A 63 3.82 -7.61 -6.60
CA GLY A 63 5.25 -7.33 -6.48
C GLY A 63 5.61 -5.88 -6.09
N ALA A 64 4.62 -5.02 -5.89
CA ALA A 64 4.82 -3.67 -5.42
C ALA A 64 4.87 -3.59 -3.88
N ALA A 65 5.36 -2.46 -3.37
CA ALA A 65 5.17 -2.01 -2.00
C ALA A 65 4.43 -0.67 -1.97
N LEU A 66 3.92 -0.30 -0.79
CA LEU A 66 3.35 1.03 -0.56
C LEU A 66 4.25 1.82 0.38
N GLY A 67 4.70 2.97 -0.11
CA GLY A 67 5.60 3.88 0.58
C GLY A 67 5.15 5.34 0.51
N GLY A 68 5.90 6.24 1.14
CA GLY A 68 5.73 7.69 0.98
C GLY A 68 4.33 8.23 1.31
N ALA A 69 3.65 7.60 2.28
CA ALA A 69 2.30 7.98 2.67
C ALA A 69 2.30 9.39 3.29
N GLY A 70 1.60 10.33 2.66
CA GLY A 70 1.41 11.70 3.14
C GLY A 70 0.01 12.18 2.82
N VAL A 71 -0.39 13.33 3.36
CA VAL A 71 -1.75 13.85 3.19
C VAL A 71 -1.68 15.33 2.80
N ALA A 72 -2.45 15.69 1.76
CA ALA A 72 -2.62 17.06 1.33
C ALA A 72 -3.56 17.84 2.28
N PRO A 73 -3.54 19.18 2.28
CA PRO A 73 -4.36 19.98 3.21
C PRO A 73 -5.87 19.73 3.13
N ASP A 74 -6.37 19.21 2.00
CA ASP A 74 -7.79 18.86 1.79
C ASP A 74 -8.16 17.44 2.26
N GLY A 75 -7.22 16.71 2.87
CA GLY A 75 -7.40 15.33 3.33
C GLY A 75 -7.10 14.27 2.28
N THR A 76 -6.67 14.64 1.07
CA THR A 76 -6.26 13.66 0.04
C THR A 76 -5.02 12.90 0.47
N VAL A 77 -5.10 11.57 0.53
CA VAL A 77 -3.94 10.72 0.84
C VAL A 77 -3.13 10.49 -0.43
N LEU A 78 -1.83 10.72 -0.34
CA LEU A 78 -0.84 10.46 -1.37
C LEU A 78 -0.04 9.21 -0.97
N ALA A 79 0.00 8.20 -1.82
CA ALA A 79 0.78 6.98 -1.57
C ALA A 79 1.65 6.64 -2.78
N ALA A 80 2.91 6.31 -2.55
CA ALA A 80 3.82 5.84 -3.58
C ALA A 80 3.70 4.32 -3.74
N VAL A 81 3.40 3.87 -4.96
CA VAL A 81 3.51 2.49 -5.39
C VAL A 81 4.95 2.24 -5.85
N ALA A 82 5.73 1.56 -5.02
CA ALA A 82 7.13 1.27 -5.30
C ALA A 82 7.28 -0.05 -6.07
N HIS A 83 8.20 -0.08 -7.04
CA HIS A 83 8.65 -1.26 -7.79
C HIS A 83 7.56 -2.27 -8.18
N PRO A 84 6.48 -1.85 -8.86
CA PRO A 84 5.44 -2.78 -9.27
C PRO A 84 6.00 -3.87 -10.20
N GLY A 85 5.61 -5.11 -9.93
CA GLY A 85 6.00 -6.27 -10.73
C GLY A 85 7.33 -6.91 -10.34
N ALA A 86 8.01 -6.40 -9.31
CA ALA A 86 9.31 -6.89 -8.83
C ALA A 86 9.17 -8.14 -7.93
N THR A 87 8.57 -9.21 -8.45
CA THR A 87 8.56 -10.52 -7.78
C THR A 87 9.90 -11.26 -7.96
N PRO A 88 10.23 -12.26 -7.14
CA PRO A 88 11.40 -13.10 -7.38
C PRO A 88 11.37 -13.69 -8.79
N GLY A 89 12.47 -13.54 -9.54
CA GLY A 89 12.58 -14.00 -10.93
C GLY A 89 11.95 -13.08 -11.99
N ALA A 90 11.33 -11.97 -11.60
CA ALA A 90 10.85 -10.97 -12.55
C ALA A 90 12.03 -10.30 -13.29
N ARG A 91 11.80 -10.02 -14.57
CA ARG A 91 12.74 -9.33 -15.47
C ARG A 91 12.02 -8.18 -16.17
N TRP A 92 12.76 -7.24 -16.74
CA TRP A 92 12.19 -6.05 -17.39
C TRP A 92 11.13 -6.36 -18.47
N ASP A 93 11.39 -7.39 -19.28
CA ASP A 93 10.53 -7.85 -20.38
C ASP A 93 9.45 -8.87 -19.94
N ALA A 94 9.58 -9.45 -18.74
CA ALA A 94 8.57 -10.32 -18.13
C ALA A 94 8.34 -10.03 -16.63
N PRO A 95 7.84 -8.84 -16.27
CA PRO A 95 7.44 -8.52 -14.91
C PRO A 95 6.08 -9.13 -14.56
N ALA A 96 5.80 -9.27 -13.27
CA ALA A 96 4.56 -9.85 -12.76
C ALA A 96 3.32 -8.95 -12.95
N THR A 97 3.52 -7.66 -13.25
CA THR A 97 2.46 -6.74 -13.64
C THR A 97 3.00 -5.66 -14.58
N ARG A 98 2.11 -5.00 -15.31
CA ARG A 98 2.37 -3.85 -16.20
C ARG A 98 1.74 -2.56 -15.67
N TRP A 99 1.55 -2.48 -14.36
CA TRP A 99 1.03 -1.30 -13.68
C TRP A 99 1.78 -0.01 -14.07
N PRO A 100 1.12 1.15 -14.23
CA PRO A 100 -0.32 1.35 -14.06
C PRO A 100 -1.12 1.08 -15.35
N ASN A 101 -0.48 1.18 -16.50
CA ASN A 101 -1.17 1.22 -17.79
C ASN A 101 -1.66 -0.16 -18.26
N MET A 102 -1.11 -1.24 -17.71
CA MET A 102 -1.43 -2.63 -18.06
C MET A 102 -1.19 -2.96 -19.54
N ARG A 103 -0.27 -2.23 -20.20
CA ARG A 103 0.07 -2.40 -21.62
C ARG A 103 1.22 -3.40 -21.79
N PRO A 104 1.10 -4.42 -22.66
CA PRO A 104 2.14 -5.43 -22.86
C PRO A 104 3.52 -4.87 -23.24
N GLU A 105 3.51 -3.83 -24.07
CA GLU A 105 4.69 -3.17 -24.64
C GLU A 105 5.36 -2.14 -23.71
N GLU A 106 4.73 -1.79 -22.59
CA GLU A 106 5.27 -0.86 -21.62
C GLU A 106 5.84 -1.60 -20.40
N PRO A 107 6.93 -1.11 -19.80
CA PRO A 107 7.40 -1.62 -18.51
C PRO A 107 6.49 -1.13 -17.36
N PRO A 108 6.47 -1.83 -16.21
CA PRO A 108 5.83 -1.32 -15.02
C PRO A 108 6.52 -0.05 -14.54
N ARG A 109 5.73 0.87 -13.96
CA ARG A 109 6.23 2.16 -13.47
C ARG A 109 5.77 2.40 -12.04
N SER A 110 6.69 2.85 -11.20
CA SER A 110 6.34 3.44 -9.92
C SER A 110 5.47 4.69 -10.13
N THR A 111 4.47 4.84 -9.27
CA THR A 111 3.47 5.91 -9.38
C THR A 111 3.12 6.44 -8.01
N VAL A 112 2.82 7.73 -7.93
CA VAL A 112 2.06 8.26 -6.79
C VAL A 112 0.58 8.15 -7.12
N VAL A 113 -0.20 7.58 -6.22
CA VAL A 113 -1.66 7.55 -6.30
C VAL A 113 -2.24 8.50 -5.26
N THR A 114 -3.35 9.13 -5.63
CA THR A 114 -4.17 9.96 -4.74
C THR A 114 -5.42 9.17 -4.36
N LEU A 115 -5.72 9.10 -3.06
CA LEU A 115 -6.94 8.52 -2.54
C LEU A 115 -7.80 9.66 -1.99
N THR A 116 -8.96 9.85 -2.60
CA THR A 116 -9.98 10.84 -2.22
C THR A 116 -11.29 10.11 -1.89
N ARG A 117 -12.22 10.81 -1.23
CA ARG A 117 -13.59 10.31 -0.99
C ARG A 117 -14.49 10.58 -2.18
#